data_AF-A0A319BM63-F1
#
_entry.id   AF-A0A319BM63-F1
#
_cell.length_a   1.000
_cell.length_b   1.000
_cell.length_c   1.000
_cell.angle_alpha   90.00
_cell.angle_beta   90.00
_cell.angle_gamma   90.00
#
_symmetry.space_group_name_H-M   'P 1'
#
loop_
_entity.id
_entity.type
_entity.pdbx_description
1 polymer ?
#
loop_
_entity_poly.entity_id
_entity_poly.type
_entity_poly.pdbx_seq_one_letter_code
_entity_poly.pdbx_strand_id
1 'polypeptide(L)'
;MSPEALATLLDEPALAAPSGVTANFDNPPNSNTLAWVVTTFCTVVLTICFLLRIFARLWLDRRVGIEEVLMIGAYGAYWGTAYAGYALIYTPGYYVHTWNLHNKDLIRPLYLILIYGCCYSAVLPLIKTAILLDWCRIFVPLNRTRNAFWWGCASVITLQCVWGVLCILLLNMQCRPHEAIWKFYLPSKCYSLPDVMLTSASVQVASDITMFFLPQRIIWRLQMNWQKKIGVSIIFGVGILASVAACFRLSHTVAFANTTDTMYLIGPLLFWACGEMTCGFFILSVPCLSKLIIESGLPRSVKQSLGFGSKPSEPSYEDSEQPHRSGQSDALRSHPMRPWLKGTDTIWSKIGDEDHDHNALRNSGKSESQTSLHRAQADGRN
;
A
#
# COMPACT_ATOMS: atom_id res chain seq x y z
N MET A 1 -33.73 -19.46 28.09
CA MET A 1 -34.87 -19.35 27.16
C MET A 1 -35.30 -20.76 26.78
N SER A 2 -36.60 -21.05 26.73
CA SER A 2 -37.07 -22.37 26.26
C SER A 2 -36.79 -22.52 24.75
N PRO A 3 -36.66 -23.77 24.23
CA PRO A 3 -36.44 -23.99 22.80
C PRO A 3 -37.55 -23.39 21.91
N GLU A 4 -38.79 -23.44 22.38
CA GLU A 4 -39.94 -22.85 21.67
C GLU A 4 -39.85 -21.33 21.60
N ALA A 5 -39.54 -20.66 22.71
CA ALA A 5 -39.35 -19.21 22.73
C ALA A 5 -38.18 -18.77 21.84
N LEU A 6 -37.11 -19.59 21.75
CA LEU A 6 -36.01 -19.34 20.82
C LEU A 6 -36.46 -19.45 19.37
N ALA A 7 -37.24 -20.49 19.02
CA ALA A 7 -37.74 -20.66 17.66
C ALA A 7 -38.61 -19.47 17.24
N THR A 8 -39.52 -19.02 18.11
CA THR A 8 -40.35 -17.83 17.87
C THR A 8 -39.48 -16.58 17.66
N LEU A 9 -38.51 -16.32 18.56
CA LEU A 9 -37.61 -15.18 18.42
C LEU A 9 -36.83 -15.21 17.09
N LEU A 10 -36.37 -16.40 16.68
CA LEU A 10 -35.59 -16.57 15.46
C LEU A 10 -36.41 -16.37 14.18
N ASP A 11 -37.71 -16.65 14.23
CA ASP A 11 -38.66 -16.42 13.14
C ASP A 11 -39.27 -15.00 13.15
N GLU A 12 -39.00 -14.18 14.18
CA GLU A 12 -39.40 -12.78 14.18
C GLU A 12 -38.55 -11.93 13.21
N PRO A 13 -39.13 -10.85 12.63
CA PRO A 13 -38.38 -9.86 11.88
C PRO A 13 -37.26 -9.24 12.73
N ALA A 14 -36.07 -9.11 12.16
CA ALA A 14 -34.91 -8.54 12.83
C ALA A 14 -35.05 -7.04 13.14
N LEU A 15 -35.91 -6.33 12.39
CA LEU A 15 -36.24 -4.94 12.63
C LEU A 15 -37.67 -4.66 12.17
N ALA A 16 -38.40 -3.80 12.87
CA ALA A 16 -39.72 -3.37 12.45
C ALA A 16 -39.62 -2.52 11.16
N ALA A 17 -40.48 -2.83 10.18
CA ALA A 17 -40.52 -2.06 8.95
C ALA A 17 -41.01 -0.62 9.20
N PRO A 18 -40.46 0.39 8.51
CA PRO A 18 -40.95 1.76 8.58
C PRO A 18 -42.41 1.87 8.14
N SER A 19 -43.12 2.91 8.61
CA SER A 19 -44.50 3.19 8.21
C SER A 19 -44.64 3.25 6.69
N GLY A 20 -45.53 2.43 6.13
CA GLY A 20 -45.80 2.37 4.68
C GLY A 20 -44.89 1.43 3.88
N VAL A 21 -43.97 0.70 4.53
CA VAL A 21 -43.11 -0.31 3.90
C VAL A 21 -43.50 -1.70 4.40
N THR A 22 -43.71 -2.64 3.47
CA THR A 22 -43.93 -4.05 3.79
C THR A 22 -42.61 -4.81 3.68
N ALA A 23 -42.23 -5.53 4.73
CA ALA A 23 -41.05 -6.39 4.72
C ALA A 23 -41.18 -7.51 3.69
N ASN A 24 -40.10 -7.79 2.96
CA ASN A 24 -40.02 -8.86 1.97
C ASN A 24 -38.89 -9.81 2.34
N PHE A 25 -39.24 -10.97 2.90
CA PHE A 25 -38.29 -11.97 3.38
C PHE A 25 -37.89 -13.00 2.31
N ASP A 26 -38.72 -13.22 1.29
CA ASP A 26 -38.49 -14.26 0.28
C ASP A 26 -37.46 -13.83 -0.78
N ASN A 27 -37.55 -12.57 -1.23
CA ASN A 27 -36.63 -12.01 -2.22
C ASN A 27 -36.35 -10.54 -1.92
N PRO A 28 -35.56 -10.24 -0.88
CA PRO A 28 -35.27 -8.87 -0.50
C PRO A 28 -34.51 -8.14 -1.62
N PRO A 29 -34.83 -6.86 -1.86
CA PRO A 29 -34.02 -6.01 -2.73
C PRO A 29 -32.56 -6.02 -2.29
N ASN A 30 -31.65 -6.33 -3.21
CA ASN A 30 -30.22 -6.41 -2.95
C ASN A 30 -29.41 -5.88 -4.13
N SER A 31 -28.13 -5.61 -3.90
CA SER A 31 -27.17 -5.23 -4.94
C SER A 31 -26.04 -6.26 -5.04
N ASN A 32 -26.39 -7.54 -5.07
CA ASN A 32 -25.43 -8.64 -5.13
C ASN A 32 -24.55 -8.63 -6.38
N THR A 33 -25.08 -8.18 -7.52
CA THR A 33 -24.32 -8.01 -8.76
C THR A 33 -23.17 -7.03 -8.59
N LEU A 34 -23.42 -5.91 -7.89
CA LEU A 34 -22.38 -4.93 -7.59
C LEU A 34 -21.30 -5.55 -6.68
N ALA A 35 -21.72 -6.32 -5.66
CA ALA A 35 -20.80 -7.01 -4.77
C ALA A 35 -19.88 -7.98 -5.51
N TRP A 36 -20.42 -8.76 -6.46
CA TRP A 36 -19.65 -9.64 -7.33
C TRP A 36 -18.62 -8.87 -8.14
N VAL A 37 -19.05 -7.81 -8.83
CA VAL A 37 -18.18 -7.02 -9.70
C VAL A 37 -17.04 -6.38 -8.91
N VAL A 38 -17.36 -5.67 -7.82
CA VAL A 38 -16.38 -4.94 -7.01
C VAL A 38 -15.39 -5.91 -6.34
N THR A 39 -15.89 -6.95 -5.67
CA THR A 39 -15.03 -7.89 -4.94
C THR A 39 -14.13 -8.66 -5.89
N THR A 40 -14.66 -9.10 -7.04
CA THR A 40 -13.87 -9.83 -8.04
C THR A 40 -12.84 -8.93 -8.71
N PHE A 41 -13.21 -7.71 -9.07
CA PHE A 41 -12.27 -6.74 -9.63
C PHE A 41 -11.10 -6.46 -8.67
N CYS A 42 -11.40 -6.15 -7.41
CA CYS A 42 -10.39 -5.95 -6.37
C CYS A 42 -9.50 -7.19 -6.20
N THR A 43 -10.09 -8.38 -6.12
CA THR A 43 -9.35 -9.65 -5.96
C THR A 43 -8.39 -9.90 -7.12
N VAL A 44 -8.83 -9.66 -8.36
CA VAL A 44 -8.00 -9.84 -9.56
C VAL A 44 -6.85 -8.84 -9.57
N VAL A 45 -7.12 -7.54 -9.38
CA VAL A 45 -6.08 -6.50 -9.37
C VAL A 45 -5.05 -6.78 -8.27
N LEU A 46 -5.51 -7.06 -7.06
CA LEU A 46 -4.67 -7.35 -5.91
C LEU A 46 -3.81 -8.59 -6.13
N THR A 47 -4.39 -9.66 -6.69
CA THR A 47 -3.66 -10.90 -7.02
C THR A 47 -2.60 -10.66 -8.09
N ILE A 48 -2.90 -9.87 -9.13
CA ILE A 48 -1.93 -9.48 -10.15
C ILE A 48 -0.77 -8.69 -9.50
N CYS A 49 -1.06 -7.71 -8.65
CA CYS A 49 -0.04 -6.95 -7.93
C CYS A 49 0.85 -7.84 -7.06
N PHE A 50 0.25 -8.79 -6.33
CA PHE A 50 0.96 -9.76 -5.51
C PHE A 50 1.90 -10.64 -6.34
N LEU A 51 1.38 -11.27 -7.42
CA LEU A 51 2.16 -12.16 -8.28
C LEU A 51 3.31 -11.42 -8.97
N LEU A 52 3.07 -10.22 -9.49
CA LEU A 52 4.11 -9.40 -10.13
C LEU A 52 5.24 -9.06 -9.16
N ARG A 53 4.90 -8.73 -7.91
CA ARG A 53 5.90 -8.40 -6.89
C ARG A 53 6.69 -9.63 -6.46
N ILE A 54 6.03 -10.76 -6.19
CA ILE A 54 6.72 -12.01 -5.87
C ILE A 54 7.64 -12.44 -7.01
N PHE A 55 7.16 -12.33 -8.25
CA PHE A 55 7.96 -12.63 -9.43
C PHE A 55 9.22 -11.74 -9.50
N ALA A 56 9.06 -10.43 -9.38
CA ALA A 56 10.18 -9.50 -9.42
C ALA A 56 11.21 -9.77 -8.31
N ARG A 57 10.76 -10.02 -7.08
CA ARG A 57 11.64 -10.23 -5.92
C ARG A 57 12.38 -11.57 -5.96
N LEU A 58 11.69 -12.65 -6.30
CA LEU A 58 12.28 -13.98 -6.33
C LEU A 58 13.17 -14.19 -7.55
N TRP A 59 12.74 -13.72 -8.73
CA TRP A 59 13.40 -14.06 -9.99
C TRP A 59 14.40 -13.00 -10.45
N LEU A 60 14.07 -11.71 -10.31
CA LEU A 60 14.95 -10.62 -10.75
C LEU A 60 15.93 -10.21 -9.64
N ASP A 61 15.42 -9.93 -8.44
CA ASP A 61 16.26 -9.46 -7.33
C ASP A 61 16.99 -10.61 -6.60
N ARG A 62 16.41 -11.83 -6.63
CA ARG A 62 16.86 -13.00 -5.87
C ARG A 62 17.09 -12.70 -4.39
N ARG A 63 16.27 -11.81 -3.82
CA ARG A 63 16.34 -11.40 -2.41
C ARG A 63 14.94 -11.33 -1.85
N VAL A 64 14.74 -12.04 -0.75
CA VAL A 64 13.50 -12.01 0.04
C VAL A 64 13.78 -11.20 1.29
N GLY A 65 13.09 -10.08 1.43
CA GLY A 65 13.08 -9.28 2.63
C GLY A 65 11.91 -9.65 3.54
N ILE A 66 11.87 -9.02 4.71
CA ILE A 66 10.75 -9.14 5.65
C ILE A 66 9.46 -8.59 5.01
N GLU A 67 9.60 -7.62 4.11
CA GLU A 67 8.51 -6.99 3.38
C GLU A 67 7.70 -8.02 2.57
N GLU A 68 8.36 -8.99 1.96
CA GLU A 68 7.71 -10.07 1.21
C GLU A 68 6.98 -11.05 2.13
N VAL A 69 7.54 -11.36 3.30
CA VAL A 69 6.88 -12.24 4.29
C VAL A 69 5.60 -11.58 4.82
N LEU A 70 5.67 -10.29 5.15
CA LEU A 70 4.51 -9.51 5.58
C LEU A 70 3.43 -9.44 4.48
N MET A 71 3.85 -9.25 3.22
CA MET A 71 2.93 -9.25 2.08
C MET A 71 2.25 -10.61 1.89
N ILE A 72 2.97 -11.72 2.02
CA ILE A 72 2.40 -13.07 1.92
C ILE A 72 1.37 -13.29 3.05
N GLY A 73 1.70 -12.89 4.28
CA GLY A 73 0.76 -12.92 5.40
C GLY A 73 -0.50 -12.08 5.15
N ALA A 74 -0.33 -10.88 4.61
CA ALA A 74 -1.45 -10.02 4.23
C ALA A 74 -2.30 -10.65 3.13
N TYR A 75 -1.69 -11.29 2.12
CA TYR A 75 -2.42 -11.96 1.05
C TYR A 75 -3.22 -13.17 1.58
N GLY A 76 -2.65 -13.93 2.51
CA GLY A 76 -3.37 -15.00 3.21
C GLY A 76 -4.58 -14.47 4.00
N ALA A 77 -4.39 -13.40 4.77
CA ALA A 77 -5.49 -12.75 5.49
C ALA A 77 -6.55 -12.17 4.55
N TYR A 78 -6.15 -11.63 3.40
CA TYR A 78 -7.07 -11.10 2.39
C TYR A 78 -8.04 -12.16 1.88
N TRP A 79 -7.59 -13.40 1.65
CA TRP A 79 -8.50 -14.49 1.26
C TRP A 79 -9.58 -14.78 2.30
N GLY A 80 -9.33 -14.53 3.58
CA GLY A 80 -10.37 -14.55 4.62
C GLY A 80 -11.42 -13.45 4.44
N THR A 81 -11.00 -12.23 4.08
CA THR A 81 -11.93 -11.14 3.71
C THR A 81 -12.72 -11.47 2.45
N ALA A 82 -12.07 -12.06 1.43
CA ALA A 82 -12.71 -12.44 0.18
C ALA A 82 -13.74 -13.55 0.40
N TYR A 83 -13.39 -14.59 1.17
CA TYR A 83 -14.31 -15.66 1.57
C TYR A 83 -15.55 -15.08 2.27
N ALA A 84 -15.34 -14.24 3.29
CA ALA A 84 -16.44 -13.63 4.02
C ALA A 84 -17.31 -12.75 3.12
N GLY A 85 -16.69 -11.96 2.23
CA GLY A 85 -17.37 -11.10 1.28
C GLY A 85 -18.23 -11.89 0.29
N TYR A 86 -17.68 -12.93 -0.34
CA TYR A 86 -18.46 -13.79 -1.24
C TYR A 86 -19.56 -14.57 -0.51
N ALA A 87 -19.30 -15.06 0.70
CA ALA A 87 -20.29 -15.77 1.50
C ALA A 87 -21.48 -14.86 1.89
N LEU A 88 -21.24 -13.57 2.14
CA LEU A 88 -22.29 -12.59 2.41
C LEU A 88 -23.23 -12.35 1.22
N ILE A 89 -22.78 -12.58 -0.02
CA ILE A 89 -23.64 -12.46 -1.21
C ILE A 89 -24.80 -13.45 -1.16
N TYR A 90 -24.53 -14.67 -0.68
CA TYR A 90 -25.52 -15.75 -0.63
C TYR A 90 -26.40 -15.68 0.62
N THR A 91 -25.86 -15.15 1.72
CA THR A 91 -26.57 -15.06 3.02
C THR A 91 -26.06 -13.82 3.77
N PRO A 92 -26.78 -12.69 3.81
CA PRO A 92 -28.16 -12.43 3.37
C PRO A 92 -28.26 -11.70 2.01
N GLY A 93 -27.13 -11.37 1.39
CA GLY A 93 -27.02 -10.40 0.31
C GLY A 93 -26.55 -9.02 0.79
N TYR A 94 -26.11 -8.21 -0.17
CA TYR A 94 -25.62 -6.85 0.04
C TYR A 94 -26.73 -5.81 -0.17
N TYR A 95 -26.72 -4.73 0.63
CA TYR A 95 -27.74 -3.67 0.63
C TYR A 95 -29.15 -4.17 0.95
N VAL A 96 -29.24 -5.26 1.71
CA VAL A 96 -30.51 -5.74 2.24
C VAL A 96 -30.81 -5.01 3.54
N HIS A 97 -31.97 -4.38 3.60
CA HIS A 97 -32.45 -3.74 4.81
C HIS A 97 -32.72 -4.76 5.92
N THR A 98 -32.40 -4.40 7.15
CA THR A 98 -32.50 -5.26 8.34
C THR A 98 -33.94 -5.70 8.60
N TRP A 99 -34.94 -4.88 8.25
CA TRP A 99 -36.36 -5.24 8.38
C TRP A 99 -36.84 -6.28 7.35
N ASN A 100 -36.05 -6.59 6.32
CA ASN A 100 -36.34 -7.66 5.36
C ASN A 100 -35.69 -9.00 5.75
N LEU A 101 -35.17 -9.12 6.97
CA LEU A 101 -34.47 -10.31 7.46
C LEU A 101 -35.16 -10.83 8.71
N HIS A 102 -35.16 -12.16 8.88
CA HIS A 102 -35.48 -12.74 10.18
C HIS A 102 -34.26 -12.73 11.08
N ASN A 103 -34.49 -12.85 12.38
CA ASN A 103 -33.44 -12.98 13.39
C ASN A 103 -32.48 -14.16 13.12
N LYS A 104 -32.99 -15.30 12.63
CA LYS A 104 -32.16 -16.44 12.20
C LYS A 104 -31.21 -16.11 11.05
N ASP A 105 -31.62 -15.22 10.15
CA ASP A 105 -30.86 -14.85 8.96
C ASP A 105 -29.68 -13.93 9.29
N LEU A 106 -29.63 -13.37 10.51
CA LEU A 106 -28.53 -12.52 10.99
C LEU A 106 -27.33 -13.30 11.55
N ILE A 107 -27.54 -14.54 12.01
CA ILE A 107 -26.51 -15.30 12.74
C ILE A 107 -25.26 -15.51 11.85
N ARG A 108 -25.45 -16.01 10.63
CA ARG A 108 -24.35 -16.27 9.70
C ARG A 108 -23.67 -14.98 9.22
N PRO A 109 -24.39 -13.93 8.80
CA PRO A 109 -23.79 -12.64 8.44
C PRO A 109 -22.95 -12.03 9.56
N LEU A 110 -23.44 -12.01 10.79
CA LEU A 110 -22.69 -11.47 11.94
C LEU A 110 -21.36 -12.20 12.14
N TYR A 111 -21.36 -13.53 12.01
CA TYR A 111 -20.14 -14.33 12.05
C TYR A 111 -19.18 -14.02 10.89
N LEU A 112 -19.69 -13.86 9.66
CA LEU A 112 -18.89 -13.50 8.50
C LEU A 112 -18.31 -12.09 8.61
N ILE A 113 -19.05 -11.13 9.18
CA ILE A 113 -18.58 -9.77 9.45
C ILE A 113 -17.45 -9.78 10.48
N LEU A 114 -17.55 -10.61 11.52
CA LEU A 114 -16.45 -10.81 12.49
C LEU A 114 -15.19 -11.32 11.79
N ILE A 115 -15.32 -12.36 10.94
CA ILE A 115 -14.19 -12.89 10.15
C ILE A 115 -13.60 -11.79 9.26
N TYR A 116 -14.45 -11.09 8.50
CA TYR A 116 -14.01 -10.01 7.63
C TYR A 116 -13.26 -8.94 8.41
N GLY A 117 -13.81 -8.48 9.53
CA GLY A 117 -13.20 -7.45 10.37
C GLY A 117 -11.83 -7.87 10.93
N CYS A 118 -11.71 -9.13 11.39
CA CYS A 118 -10.44 -9.66 11.89
C CYS A 118 -9.39 -9.76 10.78
N CYS A 119 -9.77 -10.32 9.63
CA CYS A 119 -8.88 -10.45 8.48
C CYS A 119 -8.46 -9.08 7.93
N TYR A 120 -9.39 -8.13 7.77
CA TYR A 120 -9.09 -6.75 7.36
C TYR A 120 -8.13 -6.07 8.36
N SER A 121 -8.35 -6.25 9.66
CA SER A 121 -7.48 -5.72 10.72
C SER A 121 -6.09 -6.36 10.74
N ALA A 122 -5.90 -7.50 10.08
CA ALA A 122 -4.58 -8.08 9.83
C ALA A 122 -3.96 -7.56 8.52
N VAL A 123 -4.74 -7.48 7.42
CA VAL A 123 -4.23 -7.09 6.09
C VAL A 123 -3.59 -5.70 6.13
N LEU A 124 -4.30 -4.68 6.63
CA LEU A 124 -3.84 -3.30 6.50
C LEU A 124 -2.55 -3.02 7.29
N PRO A 125 -2.43 -3.40 8.57
CA PRO A 125 -1.18 -3.20 9.30
C PRO A 125 0.00 -3.92 8.65
N LEU A 126 -0.18 -5.15 8.17
CA LEU A 126 0.88 -5.92 7.51
C LEU A 126 1.35 -5.21 6.23
N ILE A 127 0.43 -4.73 5.39
CA ILE A 127 0.78 -4.01 4.17
C ILE A 127 1.39 -2.65 4.44
N LYS A 128 0.80 -1.85 5.32
CA LYS A 128 1.34 -0.52 5.66
C LYS A 128 2.76 -0.65 6.23
N THR A 129 2.99 -1.68 7.05
CA THR A 129 4.33 -2.01 7.55
C THR A 129 5.28 -2.39 6.42
N ALA A 130 4.87 -3.27 5.49
CA ALA A 130 5.69 -3.65 4.35
C ALA A 130 6.04 -2.45 3.45
N ILE A 131 5.09 -1.54 3.19
CA ILE A 131 5.30 -0.30 2.41
C ILE A 131 6.32 0.59 3.11
N LEU A 132 6.17 0.82 4.41
CA LEU A 132 7.06 1.70 5.18
C LEU A 132 8.49 1.14 5.28
N LEU A 133 8.63 -0.19 5.39
CA LEU A 133 9.94 -0.85 5.35
C LEU A 133 10.60 -0.70 3.98
N ASP A 134 9.86 -0.90 2.89
CA ASP A 134 10.35 -0.68 1.54
C ASP A 134 10.79 0.78 1.33
N TRP A 135 10.00 1.74 1.81
CA TRP A 135 10.36 3.16 1.76
C TRP A 135 11.61 3.47 2.59
N CYS A 136 11.76 2.87 3.77
CA CYS A 136 12.99 2.97 4.55
C CYS A 136 14.19 2.44 3.76
N ARG A 137 14.06 1.29 3.11
CA ARG A 137 15.14 0.69 2.31
C ARG A 137 15.52 1.55 1.11
N ILE A 138 14.56 2.24 0.50
CA ILE A 138 14.80 3.10 -0.67
C ILE A 138 15.41 4.45 -0.28
N PHE A 139 14.89 5.10 0.77
CA PHE A 139 15.22 6.49 1.10
C PHE A 139 16.24 6.65 2.23
N VAL A 140 16.55 5.60 3.00
CA VAL A 140 17.55 5.66 4.08
C VAL A 140 18.89 5.09 3.59
N PRO A 141 19.94 5.93 3.41
CA PRO A 141 21.24 5.46 2.98
C PRO A 141 21.92 4.58 4.04
N LEU A 142 22.70 3.59 3.60
CA LEU A 142 23.34 2.56 4.43
C LEU A 142 24.34 3.15 5.47
N ASN A 143 24.91 4.32 5.18
CA ASN A 143 25.86 5.05 6.03
C ASN A 143 25.15 6.01 7.03
N ARG A 144 24.31 5.42 7.89
CA ARG A 144 24.11 5.79 9.31
C ARG A 144 23.86 7.28 9.64
N THR A 145 22.59 7.68 9.56
CA THR A 145 21.91 8.44 10.63
C THR A 145 20.43 8.04 10.65
N ARG A 146 19.87 7.75 11.84
CA ARG A 146 18.42 7.58 12.03
C ARG A 146 17.74 8.93 11.80
N ASN A 147 17.57 9.29 10.54
CA ASN A 147 16.99 10.56 10.12
C ASN A 147 15.53 10.65 10.57
N ALA A 148 14.98 11.87 10.62
CA ALA A 148 13.58 12.11 11.00
C ALA A 148 12.59 11.24 10.22
N PHE A 149 12.89 10.93 8.95
CA PHE A 149 12.10 10.01 8.13
C PHE A 149 12.04 8.58 8.69
N TRP A 150 13.18 8.03 9.12
CA TRP A 150 13.23 6.68 9.71
C TRP A 150 12.41 6.62 11.00
N TRP A 151 12.54 7.63 11.87
CA TRP A 151 11.73 7.73 13.09
C TRP A 151 10.24 7.88 12.78
N GLY A 152 9.88 8.65 11.76
CA GLY A 152 8.50 8.74 11.28
C GLY A 152 7.96 7.38 10.82
N CYS A 153 8.69 6.66 9.96
CA CYS A 153 8.31 5.30 9.55
C CYS A 153 8.18 4.36 10.75
N ALA A 154 9.17 4.34 11.65
CA ALA A 154 9.15 3.48 12.84
C ALA A 154 7.95 3.77 13.75
N SER A 155 7.56 5.05 13.89
CA SER A 155 6.39 5.44 14.68
C SER A 155 5.09 4.91 14.08
N VAL A 156 4.91 5.04 12.75
CA VAL A 156 3.70 4.57 12.07
C VAL A 156 3.65 3.04 12.02
N ILE A 157 4.79 2.38 11.82
CA ILE A 157 4.88 0.90 11.92
C ILE A 157 4.45 0.44 13.31
N THR A 158 4.99 1.05 14.36
CA THR A 158 4.66 0.69 15.75
C THR A 158 3.17 0.89 16.01
N LEU A 159 2.62 2.04 15.61
CA LEU A 159 1.20 2.33 15.71
C LEU A 159 0.35 1.27 15.00
N GLN A 160 0.70 0.93 13.75
CA GLN A 160 -0.03 -0.04 12.95
C GLN A 160 0.01 -1.45 13.56
N CYS A 161 1.18 -1.93 13.98
CA CYS A 161 1.30 -3.25 14.60
C CYS A 161 0.52 -3.34 15.92
N VAL A 162 0.68 -2.35 16.80
CA VAL A 162 0.00 -2.33 18.11
C VAL A 162 -1.51 -2.23 17.91
N TRP A 163 -1.95 -1.29 17.08
CA TRP A 163 -3.37 -1.05 16.83
C TRP A 163 -4.04 -2.22 16.10
N GLY A 164 -3.36 -2.83 15.12
CA GLY A 164 -3.84 -4.00 14.41
C GLY A 164 -4.12 -5.19 15.33
N VAL A 165 -3.15 -5.52 16.19
CA VAL A 165 -3.32 -6.59 17.19
C VAL A 165 -4.46 -6.25 18.16
N LEU A 166 -4.51 -5.00 18.63
CA LEU A 166 -5.56 -4.55 19.54
C LEU A 166 -6.95 -4.65 18.90
N CYS A 167 -7.12 -4.23 17.64
CA CYS A 167 -8.37 -4.35 16.90
C CYS A 167 -8.83 -5.81 16.78
N ILE A 168 -7.94 -6.75 16.46
CA ILE A 168 -8.29 -8.18 16.38
C ILE A 168 -8.75 -8.69 17.74
N LEU A 169 -8.05 -8.32 18.82
CA LEU A 169 -8.45 -8.69 20.19
C LEU A 169 -9.81 -8.10 20.55
N LEU A 170 -10.04 -6.81 20.26
CA LEU A 170 -11.30 -6.13 20.52
C LEU A 170 -12.46 -6.67 19.67
N LEU A 171 -12.22 -7.15 18.45
CA LEU A 171 -13.28 -7.78 17.67
C LEU A 171 -13.66 -9.15 18.27
N ASN A 172 -12.68 -9.96 18.67
CA ASN A 172 -12.93 -11.28 19.23
C ASN A 172 -13.48 -11.24 20.66
N MET A 173 -13.10 -10.25 21.45
CA MET A 173 -13.51 -10.10 22.86
C MET A 173 -14.70 -9.15 23.04
N GLN A 174 -15.42 -8.83 21.96
CA GLN A 174 -16.58 -7.93 21.97
C GLN A 174 -17.64 -8.35 22.98
N CYS A 175 -17.94 -9.65 23.03
CA CYS A 175 -18.97 -10.21 23.91
C CYS A 175 -18.40 -11.33 24.77
N ARG A 176 -18.97 -11.48 25.97
CA ARG A 176 -18.77 -12.65 26.83
C ARG A 176 -20.12 -13.33 27.06
N PRO A 177 -20.31 -14.60 26.64
CA PRO A 177 -19.37 -15.48 25.92
C PRO A 177 -19.12 -15.04 24.46
N HIS A 178 -18.01 -15.48 23.86
CA HIS A 178 -17.60 -15.13 22.48
C HIS A 178 -18.68 -15.45 21.44
N GLU A 179 -19.40 -16.57 21.60
CA GLU A 179 -20.47 -16.95 20.67
C GLU A 179 -21.62 -15.94 20.61
N ALA A 180 -21.78 -15.10 21.63
CA ALA A 180 -22.83 -14.09 21.65
C ALA A 180 -22.64 -12.96 20.62
N ILE A 181 -21.46 -12.88 19.98
CA ILE A 181 -21.21 -11.96 18.86
C ILE A 181 -22.15 -12.28 17.68
N TRP A 182 -22.37 -13.57 17.39
CA TRP A 182 -23.28 -13.99 16.30
C TRP A 182 -24.56 -14.65 16.80
N LYS A 183 -24.57 -15.21 18.01
CA LYS A 183 -25.77 -15.71 18.70
C LYS A 183 -26.25 -14.66 19.70
N PHE A 184 -26.75 -13.53 19.19
CA PHE A 184 -27.17 -12.37 19.98
C PHE A 184 -28.27 -12.67 21.03
N TYR A 185 -29.01 -13.77 20.87
CA TYR A 185 -30.02 -14.23 21.83
C TYR A 185 -29.44 -14.87 23.10
N LEU A 186 -28.13 -15.07 23.17
CA LEU A 186 -27.47 -15.57 24.39
C LEU A 186 -27.33 -14.44 25.43
N PRO A 187 -27.59 -14.71 26.72
CA PRO A 187 -27.33 -13.74 27.78
C PRO A 187 -25.84 -13.42 27.80
N SER A 188 -25.51 -12.15 27.53
CA SER A 188 -24.12 -11.73 27.36
C SER A 188 -23.90 -10.31 27.84
N LYS A 189 -22.63 -9.99 28.10
CA LYS A 189 -22.17 -8.61 28.27
C LYS A 189 -21.30 -8.26 27.07
N CYS A 190 -21.73 -7.26 26.31
CA CYS A 190 -21.02 -6.75 25.14
C CYS A 190 -20.76 -5.26 25.31
N TYR A 191 -19.65 -4.76 24.75
CA TYR A 191 -19.46 -3.31 24.56
C TYR A 191 -19.88 -2.89 23.14
N SER A 192 -19.93 -1.57 22.92
CA SER A 192 -20.28 -0.96 21.64
C SER A 192 -19.26 -1.30 20.55
N LEU A 193 -19.66 -2.14 19.59
CA LEU A 193 -18.88 -2.39 18.37
C LEU A 193 -18.69 -1.12 17.51
N PRO A 194 -19.72 -0.27 17.31
CA PRO A 194 -19.54 0.97 16.58
C PRO A 194 -18.41 1.86 17.11
N ASP A 195 -18.20 1.93 18.42
CA ASP A 195 -17.13 2.74 19.03
C ASP A 195 -15.75 2.21 18.63
N VAL A 196 -15.58 0.89 18.64
CA VAL A 196 -14.34 0.23 18.19
C VAL A 196 -14.13 0.44 16.70
N MET A 197 -15.18 0.30 15.88
CA MET A 197 -15.09 0.52 14.43
C MET A 197 -14.74 1.98 14.11
N LEU A 198 -15.35 2.94 14.80
CA LEU A 198 -15.11 4.37 14.61
C LEU A 198 -13.68 4.75 14.99
N THR A 199 -13.19 4.24 16.13
CA THR A 199 -11.82 4.47 16.57
C THR A 199 -10.83 3.86 15.58
N SER A 200 -11.09 2.63 15.14
CA SER A 200 -10.26 1.94 14.14
C SER A 200 -10.23 2.69 12.81
N ALA A 201 -11.39 3.11 12.31
CA ALA A 201 -11.49 3.89 11.08
C ALA A 201 -10.72 5.22 11.16
N SER A 202 -10.80 5.91 12.31
CA SER A 202 -10.10 7.16 12.55
C SER A 202 -8.57 6.98 12.56
N VAL A 203 -8.07 5.94 13.24
CA VAL A 203 -6.64 5.61 13.25
C VAL A 203 -6.13 5.27 11.85
N GLN A 204 -6.93 4.54 11.06
CA GLN A 204 -6.55 4.23 9.68
C GLN A 204 -6.43 5.49 8.81
N VAL A 205 -7.42 6.37 8.82
CA VAL A 205 -7.36 7.64 8.09
C VAL A 205 -6.15 8.48 8.53
N ALA A 206 -5.92 8.61 9.84
CA ALA A 206 -4.77 9.35 10.36
C ALA A 206 -3.44 8.77 9.90
N SER A 207 -3.32 7.44 9.88
CA SER A 207 -2.11 6.76 9.41
C SER A 207 -1.88 6.95 7.90
N ASP A 208 -2.94 6.94 7.08
CA ASP A 208 -2.83 7.14 5.63
C ASP A 208 -2.38 8.56 5.30
N ILE A 209 -2.97 9.54 5.97
CA ILE A 209 -2.56 10.95 5.85
C ILE A 209 -1.09 11.11 6.27
N THR A 210 -0.68 10.47 7.37
CA THR A 210 0.71 10.53 7.84
C THR A 210 1.66 9.89 6.82
N MET A 211 1.33 8.71 6.31
CA MET A 211 2.11 8.03 5.27
C MET A 211 2.18 8.85 3.98
N PHE A 212 1.13 9.59 3.63
CA PHE A 212 1.13 10.48 2.47
C PHE A 212 2.14 11.63 2.62
N PHE A 213 2.17 12.30 3.77
CA PHE A 213 3.06 13.44 3.99
C PHE A 213 4.53 13.06 4.23
N LEU A 214 4.77 11.88 4.77
CA LEU A 214 6.09 11.43 5.21
C LEU A 214 7.17 11.47 4.09
N PRO A 215 6.95 10.89 2.88
CA PRO A 215 7.91 10.96 1.78
C PRO A 215 7.91 12.30 1.03
N GLN A 216 6.86 13.13 1.14
CA GLN A 216 6.76 14.40 0.37
C GLN A 216 7.92 15.35 0.65
N ARG A 217 8.33 15.45 1.93
CA ARG A 217 9.46 16.31 2.31
C ARG A 217 10.78 15.89 1.66
N ILE A 218 10.99 14.60 1.44
CA ILE A 218 12.18 14.07 0.77
C ILE A 218 12.10 14.35 -0.73
N ILE A 219 10.95 14.07 -1.33
CA ILE A 219 10.76 14.21 -2.78
C ILE A 219 10.91 15.65 -3.24
N TRP A 220 10.42 16.62 -2.48
CA TRP A 220 10.55 18.04 -2.85
C TRP A 220 11.99 18.54 -2.83
N ARG A 221 12.88 17.87 -2.10
CA ARG A 221 14.31 18.19 -2.06
C ARG A 221 15.12 17.47 -3.13
N LEU A 222 14.56 16.42 -3.74
CA LEU A 222 15.29 15.54 -4.63
C LEU A 222 15.05 15.93 -6.10
N GLN A 223 16.09 16.41 -6.77
CA GLN A 223 16.06 16.79 -8.19
C GLN A 223 15.96 15.54 -9.08
N MET A 224 14.73 15.10 -9.35
CA MET A 224 14.49 13.88 -10.15
C MET A 224 14.22 14.18 -11.63
N ASN A 225 14.74 13.31 -12.50
CA ASN A 225 14.38 13.28 -13.92
C ASN A 225 12.89 12.98 -14.12
N TRP A 226 12.29 13.47 -15.21
CA TRP A 226 10.85 13.45 -15.47
C TRP A 226 10.21 12.05 -15.36
N GLN A 227 10.94 11.02 -15.77
CA GLN A 227 10.47 9.62 -15.74
C GLN A 227 10.24 9.11 -14.32
N LYS A 228 11.15 9.45 -13.39
CA LYS A 228 11.01 9.09 -11.97
C LYS A 228 9.88 9.90 -11.34
N LYS A 229 9.71 11.15 -11.75
CA LYS A 229 8.61 12.02 -11.30
C LYS A 229 7.24 11.42 -11.64
N ILE A 230 7.08 10.79 -12.80
CA ILE A 230 5.82 10.09 -13.16
C ILE A 230 5.56 8.90 -12.23
N GLY A 231 6.54 8.01 -12.03
CA GLY A 231 6.35 6.84 -11.16
C GLY A 231 6.02 7.22 -9.71
N VAL A 232 6.73 8.23 -9.19
CA VAL A 232 6.46 8.82 -7.88
C VAL A 232 5.03 9.41 -7.84
N SER A 233 4.62 10.17 -8.86
CA SER A 233 3.26 10.74 -8.95
C SER A 233 2.16 9.67 -8.95
N ILE A 234 2.37 8.53 -9.63
CA ILE A 234 1.41 7.41 -9.62
C ILE A 234 1.25 6.84 -8.21
N ILE A 235 2.35 6.63 -7.49
CA ILE A 235 2.31 6.14 -6.10
C ILE A 235 1.52 7.12 -5.21
N PHE A 236 1.75 8.42 -5.35
CA PHE A 236 0.98 9.42 -4.60
C PHE A 236 -0.48 9.48 -4.99
N GLY A 237 -0.79 9.41 -6.28
CA GLY A 237 -2.16 9.39 -6.77
C GLY A 237 -2.95 8.24 -6.14
N VAL A 238 -2.37 7.03 -6.11
CA VAL A 238 -3.01 5.87 -5.47
C VAL A 238 -3.04 6.00 -3.94
N GLY A 239 -2.03 6.61 -3.32
CA GLY A 239 -2.07 6.93 -1.88
C GLY A 239 -3.21 7.88 -1.50
N ILE A 240 -3.50 8.87 -2.35
CA ILE A 240 -4.67 9.75 -2.19
C ILE A 240 -5.96 8.96 -2.33
N LEU A 241 -6.07 8.10 -3.35
CA LEU A 241 -7.25 7.25 -3.53
C LEU A 241 -7.49 6.33 -2.33
N ALA A 242 -6.44 5.75 -1.76
CA ALA A 242 -6.52 4.95 -0.53
C ALA A 242 -7.04 5.78 0.65
N SER A 243 -6.52 7.00 0.82
CA SER A 243 -6.95 7.91 1.88
C SER A 243 -8.42 8.32 1.71
N VAL A 244 -8.86 8.60 0.49
CA VAL A 244 -10.25 8.93 0.16
C VAL A 244 -11.17 7.74 0.46
N ALA A 245 -10.77 6.52 0.09
CA ALA A 245 -11.51 5.31 0.42
C ALA A 245 -11.66 5.13 1.94
N ALA A 246 -10.59 5.35 2.71
CA ALA A 246 -10.63 5.31 4.17
C ALA A 246 -11.57 6.38 4.76
N CYS A 247 -11.60 7.59 4.21
CA CYS A 247 -12.53 8.65 4.62
C CYS A 247 -14.00 8.28 4.35
N PHE A 248 -14.31 7.72 3.18
CA PHE A 248 -15.68 7.24 2.91
C PHE A 248 -16.06 6.08 3.83
N ARG A 249 -15.15 5.16 4.11
CA ARG A 249 -15.37 4.09 5.09
C ARG A 249 -15.65 4.66 6.48
N LEU A 250 -14.89 5.66 6.92
CA LEU A 250 -15.14 6.37 8.18
C LEU A 250 -16.54 7.01 8.20
N SER A 251 -16.92 7.70 7.12
CA SER A 251 -18.27 8.29 6.98
C SER A 251 -19.37 7.24 7.10
N HIS A 252 -19.25 6.11 6.40
CA HIS A 252 -20.19 5.00 6.53
C HIS A 252 -20.16 4.33 7.90
N THR A 253 -19.02 4.36 8.60
CA THR A 253 -18.91 3.84 9.98
C THR A 253 -19.66 4.74 10.96
N VAL A 254 -19.61 6.06 10.76
CA VAL A 254 -20.41 7.02 11.52
C VAL A 254 -21.90 6.82 11.25
N ALA A 255 -22.30 6.59 9.99
CA ALA A 255 -23.68 6.28 9.66
C ALA A 255 -24.13 4.95 10.30
N PHE A 256 -23.27 3.93 10.28
CA PHE A 256 -23.51 2.63 10.91
C PHE A 256 -23.70 2.75 12.43
N ALA A 257 -22.97 3.64 13.09
CA ALA A 257 -23.11 3.89 14.53
C ALA A 257 -24.45 4.55 14.91
N ASN A 258 -25.08 5.27 13.99
CA ASN A 258 -26.26 6.10 14.25
C ASN A 258 -27.56 5.55 13.66
N THR A 259 -27.53 4.40 12.99
CA THR A 259 -28.71 3.76 12.40
C THR A 259 -29.05 2.45 13.08
N THR A 260 -30.33 2.10 13.09
CA THR A 260 -30.81 0.75 13.46
C THR A 260 -30.76 -0.21 12.27
N ASP A 261 -30.72 0.31 11.04
CA ASP A 261 -30.63 -0.48 9.82
C ASP A 261 -29.18 -0.79 9.44
N THR A 262 -28.55 -1.64 10.25
CA THR A 262 -27.13 -1.93 10.14
C THR A 262 -26.77 -2.79 8.93
N MET A 263 -27.64 -3.72 8.54
CA MET A 263 -27.37 -4.68 7.44
C MET A 263 -27.24 -4.00 6.08
N TYR A 264 -27.98 -2.91 5.85
CA TYR A 264 -27.88 -2.14 4.63
C TYR A 264 -26.50 -1.48 4.47
N LEU A 265 -25.93 -0.95 5.56
CA LEU A 265 -24.66 -0.20 5.55
C LEU A 265 -23.41 -1.09 5.55
N ILE A 266 -23.55 -2.39 5.78
CA ILE A 266 -22.42 -3.33 5.71
C ILE A 266 -21.82 -3.38 4.30
N GLY A 267 -22.65 -3.32 3.27
CA GLY A 267 -22.17 -3.35 1.88
C GLY A 267 -21.15 -2.28 1.53
N PRO A 268 -21.48 -0.97 1.66
CA PRO A 268 -20.52 0.09 1.36
C PRO A 268 -19.28 0.04 2.26
N LEU A 269 -19.41 -0.33 3.54
CA LEU A 269 -18.27 -0.48 4.45
C LEU A 269 -17.24 -1.49 3.92
N LEU A 270 -17.71 -2.67 3.51
CA LEU A 270 -16.86 -3.74 2.99
C LEU A 270 -16.25 -3.37 1.63
N PHE A 271 -16.98 -2.66 0.78
CA PHE A 271 -16.46 -2.25 -0.53
C PHE A 271 -15.34 -1.23 -0.42
N TRP A 272 -15.49 -0.21 0.44
CA TRP A 272 -14.43 0.75 0.70
C TRP A 272 -13.21 0.09 1.35
N ALA A 273 -13.41 -0.87 2.26
CA ALA A 273 -12.33 -1.68 2.81
C ALA A 273 -11.60 -2.52 1.75
N CYS A 274 -12.32 -3.14 0.80
CA CYS A 274 -11.73 -3.85 -0.34
C CYS A 274 -10.89 -2.91 -1.23
N GLY A 275 -11.40 -1.71 -1.50
CA GLY A 275 -10.68 -0.68 -2.26
C GLY A 275 -9.38 -0.26 -1.55
N GLU A 276 -9.45 -0.02 -0.24
CA GLU A 276 -8.31 0.36 0.61
C GLU A 276 -7.20 -0.72 0.58
N MET A 277 -7.56 -2.00 0.79
CA MET A 277 -6.62 -3.12 0.69
C MET A 277 -5.98 -3.23 -0.71
N THR A 278 -6.80 -3.10 -1.76
CA THR A 278 -6.33 -3.16 -3.16
C THR A 278 -5.32 -2.06 -3.46
N CYS A 279 -5.58 -0.82 -3.01
CA CYS A 279 -4.64 0.29 -3.16
C CYS A 279 -3.33 0.01 -2.42
N GLY A 280 -3.39 -0.57 -1.21
CA GLY A 280 -2.21 -0.94 -0.44
C GLY A 280 -1.31 -1.94 -1.17
N PHE A 281 -1.87 -3.03 -1.71
CA PHE A 281 -1.11 -3.99 -2.52
C PHE A 281 -0.54 -3.35 -3.79
N PHE A 282 -1.31 -2.48 -4.45
CA PHE A 282 -0.83 -1.75 -5.63
C PHE A 282 0.38 -0.90 -5.29
N ILE A 283 0.27 -0.03 -4.27
CA ILE A 283 1.34 0.87 -3.81
C ILE A 283 2.60 0.08 -3.49
N LEU A 284 2.47 -1.04 -2.78
CA LEU A 284 3.58 -1.92 -2.46
C LEU A 284 4.23 -2.50 -3.72
N SER A 285 3.47 -2.83 -4.76
CA SER A 285 4.01 -3.44 -5.98
C SER A 285 4.58 -2.45 -7.01
N VAL A 286 4.25 -1.16 -6.95
CA VAL A 286 4.72 -0.16 -7.94
C VAL A 286 6.25 -0.09 -8.09
N PRO A 287 7.06 -0.07 -7.02
CA PRO A 287 8.52 -0.02 -7.15
C PRO A 287 9.07 -1.20 -7.96
N CYS A 288 8.53 -2.41 -7.76
CA CYS A 288 8.90 -3.59 -8.52
C CYS A 288 8.43 -3.50 -9.99
N LEU A 289 7.27 -2.92 -10.23
CA LEU A 289 6.70 -2.79 -11.58
C LEU A 289 7.57 -1.87 -12.46
N SER A 290 8.05 -0.76 -11.91
CA SER A 290 8.97 0.14 -12.62
C SER A 290 10.25 -0.58 -13.06
N LYS A 291 10.80 -1.43 -12.19
CA LYS A 291 11.98 -2.25 -12.51
C LYS A 291 11.67 -3.29 -13.59
N LEU A 292 10.55 -4.00 -13.47
CA LEU A 292 10.13 -5.01 -14.44
C LEU A 292 9.94 -4.40 -15.84
N ILE A 293 9.34 -3.22 -15.95
CA ILE A 293 9.15 -2.55 -17.25
C ILE A 293 10.48 -2.17 -17.89
N ILE A 294 11.45 -1.71 -17.09
CA ILE A 294 12.79 -1.35 -17.58
C ILE A 294 13.53 -2.59 -18.09
N GLU A 295 13.53 -3.68 -17.31
CA GLU A 295 14.27 -4.92 -17.63
C GLU A 295 13.56 -5.82 -18.66
N SER A 296 12.25 -5.64 -18.86
CA SER A 296 11.49 -6.41 -19.83
C SER A 296 11.99 -6.19 -21.27
N GLY A 297 11.85 -7.21 -22.13
CA GLY A 297 12.10 -7.09 -23.58
C GLY A 297 11.07 -6.25 -24.34
N LEU A 298 10.24 -5.44 -23.67
CA LEU A 298 9.19 -4.67 -24.34
C LEU A 298 9.77 -3.73 -25.40
N PRO A 299 9.08 -3.57 -26.55
CA PRO A 299 9.52 -2.69 -27.61
C PRO A 299 9.65 -1.25 -27.10
N ARG A 300 10.67 -0.54 -27.61
CA ARG A 300 11.05 0.81 -27.15
C ARG A 300 9.89 1.81 -27.22
N SER A 301 8.96 1.67 -28.17
CA SER A 301 7.75 2.49 -28.29
C SER A 301 6.82 2.35 -27.09
N VAL A 302 6.63 1.12 -26.58
CA VAL A 302 5.80 0.87 -25.40
C VAL A 302 6.51 1.35 -24.13
N LYS A 303 7.84 1.16 -24.03
CA LYS A 303 8.62 1.75 -22.93
C LYS A 303 8.57 3.27 -22.93
N GLN A 304 8.60 3.92 -24.11
CA GLN A 304 8.45 5.38 -24.23
C GLN A 304 7.03 5.84 -23.86
N SER A 305 5.99 5.12 -24.29
CA SER A 305 4.59 5.45 -23.94
C SER A 305 4.32 5.30 -22.43
N LEU A 306 4.93 4.30 -21.78
CA LEU A 306 4.88 4.12 -20.32
C LEU A 306 5.85 5.04 -19.55
N GLY A 307 6.61 5.90 -20.24
CA GLY A 307 7.50 6.89 -19.60
C GLY A 307 8.89 6.39 -19.18
N PHE A 308 9.31 5.19 -19.61
CA PHE A 308 10.59 4.54 -19.27
C PHE A 308 11.65 4.61 -20.39
N GLY A 309 11.44 5.40 -21.45
CA GLY A 309 12.35 5.45 -22.60
C GLY A 309 13.57 6.35 -22.39
N SER A 310 14.78 5.81 -22.34
CA SER A 310 16.02 6.61 -22.32
C SER A 310 16.14 7.45 -23.60
N LYS A 311 16.47 8.75 -23.49
CA LYS A 311 16.95 9.53 -24.65
C LYS A 311 18.31 8.96 -25.07
N PRO A 312 18.61 8.80 -26.37
CA PRO A 312 19.97 8.58 -26.81
C PRO A 312 20.81 9.78 -26.39
N SER A 313 21.93 9.54 -25.72
CA SER A 313 23.03 10.50 -25.71
C SER A 313 23.55 10.57 -27.14
N GLU A 314 23.31 11.69 -27.83
CA GLU A 314 24.04 12.00 -29.06
C GLU A 314 25.54 11.99 -28.74
N PRO A 315 26.37 11.24 -29.48
CA PRO A 315 27.80 11.44 -29.40
C PRO A 315 28.09 12.83 -29.97
N SER A 316 28.46 13.76 -29.10
CA SER A 316 29.16 14.99 -29.50
C SER A 316 30.46 14.56 -30.17
N TYR A 317 30.48 14.62 -31.50
CA TYR A 317 31.71 14.64 -32.28
C TYR A 317 32.31 16.05 -32.09
N GLU A 318 33.14 16.22 -31.07
CA GLU A 318 34.12 17.31 -31.05
C GLU A 318 35.26 16.92 -32.00
N ASP A 319 35.12 17.38 -33.25
CA ASP A 319 36.18 17.35 -34.24
C ASP A 319 37.27 18.33 -33.79
N SER A 320 38.32 17.79 -33.17
CA SER A 320 39.54 18.53 -32.84
C SER A 320 40.67 17.97 -33.70
N GLU A 321 40.81 18.54 -34.90
CA GLU A 321 42.04 18.48 -35.68
C GLU A 321 43.20 19.02 -34.84
N GLN A 322 44.26 18.22 -34.65
CA GLN A 322 45.67 18.67 -34.68
C GLN A 322 46.64 17.47 -34.75
N PRO A 323 47.87 17.66 -35.27
CA PRO A 323 48.50 16.70 -36.18
C PRO A 323 49.54 15.76 -35.56
N HIS A 324 49.77 14.67 -36.31
CA HIS A 324 50.87 13.71 -36.27
C HIS A 324 52.07 13.98 -35.35
N ARG A 325 52.40 12.97 -34.52
CA ARG A 325 53.79 12.52 -34.37
C ARG A 325 53.90 11.03 -34.03
N SER A 326 54.81 10.40 -34.76
CA SER A 326 55.23 8.99 -34.78
C SER A 326 55.69 8.44 -33.41
N GLY A 327 55.39 7.17 -33.14
CA GLY A 327 55.99 6.41 -32.05
C GLY A 327 55.55 4.94 -32.05
N GLN A 328 56.52 4.07 -32.27
CA GLN A 328 56.46 2.63 -32.52
C GLN A 328 56.32 1.79 -31.22
N SER A 329 55.73 0.60 -31.35
CA SER A 329 56.05 -0.68 -30.66
C SER A 329 54.96 -1.37 -29.81
N ASP A 330 54.73 -2.62 -30.24
CA ASP A 330 54.52 -3.87 -29.51
C ASP A 330 53.20 -4.25 -28.84
N ALA A 331 52.68 -5.36 -29.37
CA ALA A 331 51.59 -6.17 -28.88
C ALA A 331 52.03 -7.10 -27.74
N LEU A 332 51.21 -7.21 -26.69
CA LEU A 332 51.02 -8.47 -25.96
C LEU A 332 49.71 -8.46 -25.16
N ARG A 333 48.98 -9.57 -25.31
CA ARG A 333 47.62 -9.85 -24.81
C ARG A 333 47.64 -10.45 -23.39
N SER A 334 46.54 -10.19 -22.65
CA SER A 334 45.88 -11.02 -21.61
C SER A 334 46.55 -11.06 -20.22
N HIS A 335 45.89 -11.02 -19.05
CA HIS A 335 44.50 -11.09 -18.56
C HIS A 335 44.40 -10.28 -17.24
N PRO A 336 43.27 -9.64 -16.87
CA PRO A 336 43.10 -9.09 -15.52
C PRO A 336 42.43 -10.08 -14.55
N MET A 337 42.98 -10.07 -13.33
CA MET A 337 42.60 -10.79 -12.12
C MET A 337 41.24 -10.31 -11.58
N ARG A 338 40.39 -11.23 -11.11
CA ARG A 338 39.04 -10.96 -10.56
C ARG A 338 39.10 -10.26 -9.19
N PRO A 339 38.23 -9.28 -8.91
CA PRO A 339 37.85 -8.91 -7.54
C PRO A 339 36.46 -9.48 -7.20
N TRP A 340 36.43 -10.49 -6.33
CA TRP A 340 35.24 -10.89 -5.59
C TRP A 340 35.15 -9.97 -4.36
N LEU A 341 34.20 -9.02 -4.37
CA LEU A 341 33.66 -8.25 -3.23
C LEU A 341 33.09 -6.91 -3.76
N LYS A 342 31.88 -6.93 -4.34
CA LYS A 342 31.03 -5.74 -4.36
C LYS A 342 29.64 -6.11 -3.90
N GLY A 343 29.32 -5.60 -2.72
CA GLY A 343 27.99 -5.59 -2.15
C GLY A 343 27.01 -4.83 -3.03
N THR A 344 25.74 -5.06 -2.71
CA THR A 344 24.52 -4.51 -3.28
C THR A 344 24.57 -3.02 -3.61
N ASP A 345 24.68 -2.69 -4.89
CA ASP A 345 24.37 -1.36 -5.43
C ASP A 345 22.95 -1.39 -6.00
N THR A 346 21.95 -1.00 -5.20
CA THR A 346 20.65 -0.58 -5.73
C THR A 346 20.80 0.79 -6.37
N ILE A 347 20.21 1.02 -7.55
CA ILE A 347 20.29 2.30 -8.31
C ILE A 347 20.01 3.56 -7.47
N TRP A 348 19.25 3.44 -6.38
CA TRP A 348 18.98 4.54 -5.45
C TRP A 348 20.17 4.96 -4.59
N SER A 349 21.14 4.07 -4.31
CA SER A 349 22.35 4.41 -3.54
C SER A 349 23.39 5.15 -4.37
N LYS A 350 23.50 4.86 -5.67
CA LYS A 350 24.46 5.53 -6.56
C LYS A 350 24.14 7.01 -6.82
N ILE A 351 22.88 7.41 -6.70
CA ILE A 351 22.46 8.80 -6.95
C ILE A 351 22.91 9.73 -5.82
N GLY A 352 23.08 9.22 -4.59
CA GLY A 352 23.60 10.00 -3.48
C GLY A 352 25.11 10.30 -3.61
N ASP A 353 25.87 9.38 -4.20
CA ASP A 353 27.32 9.51 -4.35
C ASP A 353 27.69 10.35 -5.59
N GLU A 354 26.94 10.25 -6.70
CA GLU A 354 27.19 11.06 -7.92
C GLU A 354 27.00 12.59 -7.68
N ASP A 355 26.03 12.99 -6.84
CA ASP A 355 25.80 14.41 -6.51
C ASP A 355 26.88 14.98 -5.56
N HIS A 356 27.56 14.13 -4.79
CA HIS A 356 28.63 14.55 -3.89
C HIS A 356 29.94 14.79 -4.66
N ASP A 357 30.25 13.93 -5.64
CA ASP A 357 31.44 14.07 -6.50
C ASP A 357 31.30 15.22 -7.51
N HIS A 358 30.11 15.44 -8.07
CA HIS A 358 29.87 16.57 -8.98
C HIS A 358 30.00 17.93 -8.29
N ASN A 359 29.61 18.06 -7.01
CA ASN A 359 29.80 19.30 -6.25
C ASN A 359 31.24 19.48 -5.73
N ALA A 360 31.96 18.40 -5.42
CA ALA A 360 33.37 18.46 -5.02
C ALA A 360 34.27 18.90 -6.20
N LEU A 361 34.07 18.32 -7.39
CA LEU A 361 34.82 18.69 -8.60
C LEU A 361 34.50 20.11 -9.09
N ARG A 362 33.23 20.55 -8.96
CA ARG A 362 32.81 21.91 -9.33
C ARG A 362 33.33 22.99 -8.39
N ASN A 363 33.55 22.67 -7.11
CA ASN A 363 34.20 23.59 -6.15
C ASN A 363 35.72 23.60 -6.27
N SER A 364 36.36 22.48 -6.60
CA SER A 364 37.81 22.43 -6.87
C SER A 364 38.20 23.26 -8.10
N GLY A 365 37.44 23.15 -9.20
CA GLY A 365 37.71 23.92 -10.44
C GLY A 365 37.50 25.43 -10.31
N LYS A 366 36.64 25.88 -9.39
CA LYS A 366 36.45 27.33 -9.10
C LYS A 366 37.59 27.91 -8.25
N SER A 367 38.19 27.10 -7.37
CA SER A 367 39.32 27.53 -6.54
C SER A 367 40.60 27.72 -7.37
N GLU A 368 40.88 26.84 -8.34
CA GLU A 368 42.07 26.95 -9.20
C GLU A 368 41.96 28.08 -10.24
N SER A 369 40.76 28.37 -10.73
CA SER A 369 40.51 29.49 -11.67
C SER A 369 40.63 30.87 -11.00
N GLN A 370 40.21 31.02 -9.73
CA GLN A 370 40.39 32.29 -9.00
C GLN A 370 41.83 32.51 -8.54
N THR A 371 42.58 31.44 -8.24
CA THR A 371 44.00 31.55 -7.82
C THR A 371 44.92 31.90 -8.99
N SER A 372 44.59 31.47 -10.23
CA SER A 372 45.34 31.81 -11.44
C SER A 372 45.08 33.23 -11.96
N LEU A 373 43.86 33.76 -11.78
CA LEU A 373 43.53 35.16 -12.11
C LEU A 373 44.15 36.19 -11.14
N HIS A 374 44.30 35.85 -9.85
CA HIS A 374 44.97 36.73 -8.89
C HIS A 374 46.50 36.77 -9.06
N ARG A 375 47.12 35.71 -9.60
CA ARG A 375 48.58 35.70 -9.88
C ARG A 375 48.94 36.51 -11.14
N ALA A 376 48.06 36.60 -12.13
CA ALA A 376 48.30 37.36 -13.35
C ALA A 376 48.11 38.89 -13.19
N GLN A 377 47.43 39.35 -12.13
CA GLN A 377 47.27 40.79 -11.84
C GLN A 377 48.33 41.38 -10.89
N ALA A 378 49.18 40.54 -10.29
CA ALA A 378 50.23 40.99 -9.36
C ALA A 378 51.59 41.25 -10.04
N ASP A 379 51.79 40.85 -11.30
CA ASP A 379 53.07 40.94 -12.01
C ASP A 379 53.12 42.06 -13.07
N GLY A 380 52.23 43.06 -12.95
CA GLY A 380 52.03 44.12 -13.94
C GLY A 380 52.05 45.55 -13.41
N ARG A 381 52.48 45.79 -12.16
CA ARG A 381 52.70 47.15 -11.63
C ARG A 381 53.92 47.20 -10.70
N ASN A 382 54.99 47.75 -11.28
CA ASN A 382 56.22 48.36 -10.75
C ASN A 382 57.49 47.60 -11.07
#